data_AF-Q8R232-F1
#
_entry.id   AF-Q8R232-F1
#
_cell.length_a   1.000
_cell.length_b   1.000
_cell.length_c   1.000
_cell.angle_alpha   90.00
_cell.angle_beta   90.00
_cell.angle_gamma   90.00
#
_symmetry.space_group_name_H-M   'P 1'
#
loop_
_entity.id
_entity.type
_entity.pdbx_description
1 polymer ?
#
loop_
_entity_poly.entity_id
_entity_poly.type
_entity_poly.pdbx_seq_one_letter_code
_entity_poly.pdbx_strand_id
1 'polypeptide(L)'
;CEAPTSPGLPAPFVKPKSPVDLRLVEWLMGRLRFRWRCLISSQQEQCILLSKIHLYTQGCHSQRSLGHLSVAETEMLRDPESGQQLLQALEGENIRLEAALEWRRRELVFWQWMDTVLDTCSPETPAVTSQPTVLPAISEGGLGELESVKQELQALQEELREVSEPRRAAWEARVGGLGQGPEWSNSRKALQEAVQQELAALQGSWEQSSTPGQPQRPHRLVRSKDGAPRPQGLQAAEVIRTLSAKEACLKKALHQLQRQCQQELARLAGALPGLIWILPPEH
;
A
#
# COMPACT_ATOMS: atom_id res chain seq x y z
N CYS A 1 -94.20 38.02 2.77
CA CYS A 1 -92.93 37.50 2.21
C CYS A 1 -91.90 37.50 3.32
N GLU A 2 -91.83 36.41 4.08
CA GLU A 2 -90.73 36.15 5.02
C GLU A 2 -89.74 35.23 4.33
N ALA A 3 -88.47 35.60 4.33
CA ALA A 3 -87.36 34.72 3.99
C ALA A 3 -86.27 34.95 5.04
N PRO A 4 -85.90 33.96 5.87
CA PRO A 4 -84.68 34.03 6.65
C PRO A 4 -83.53 33.41 5.83
N THR A 5 -82.53 34.22 5.51
CA THR A 5 -81.29 33.76 4.88
C THR A 5 -80.23 33.52 5.95
N SER A 6 -79.84 32.24 6.06
CA SER A 6 -78.54 31.69 6.50
C SER A 6 -78.07 31.91 7.96
N PRO A 7 -77.93 30.83 8.77
CA PRO A 7 -77.07 30.85 9.95
C PRO A 7 -75.60 30.81 9.53
N GLY A 8 -74.80 31.74 10.08
CA GLY A 8 -73.37 31.89 9.82
C GLY A 8 -72.54 30.65 10.16
N LEU A 9 -71.39 30.53 9.50
CA LEU A 9 -70.42 29.45 9.64
C LEU A 9 -70.06 29.13 11.11
N PRO A 10 -69.92 27.85 11.48
CA PRO A 10 -69.41 27.47 12.79
C PRO A 10 -67.94 27.89 12.94
N ALA A 11 -67.60 28.45 14.10
CA ALA A 11 -66.23 28.76 14.47
C ALA A 11 -65.33 27.52 14.33
N PRO A 12 -64.07 27.66 13.89
CA PRO A 12 -63.18 26.53 13.69
C PRO A 12 -62.96 25.84 15.04
N PHE A 13 -63.49 24.63 15.16
CA PHE A 13 -63.20 23.74 16.28
C PHE A 13 -61.68 23.47 16.25
N VAL A 14 -60.94 24.16 17.10
CA VAL A 14 -59.56 23.81 17.41
C VAL A 14 -59.62 22.51 18.18
N LYS A 15 -59.44 21.39 17.48
CA LYS A 15 -59.23 20.08 18.12
C LYS A 15 -58.05 20.23 19.08
N PRO A 16 -58.19 19.90 20.38
CA PRO A 16 -57.04 19.80 21.25
C PRO A 16 -56.09 18.77 20.63
N LYS A 17 -54.80 19.11 20.52
CA LYS A 17 -53.74 18.14 20.20
C LYS A 17 -53.98 16.91 21.07
N SER A 18 -54.22 15.75 20.45
CA SER A 18 -54.46 14.53 21.21
C SER A 18 -53.27 14.34 22.17
N PRO A 19 -53.51 13.95 23.43
CA PRO A 19 -52.41 13.64 24.33
C PRO A 19 -51.54 12.58 23.62
N VAL A 20 -50.26 12.88 23.47
CA VAL A 20 -49.29 11.93 22.93
C VAL A 20 -49.39 10.69 23.80
N ASP A 21 -49.71 9.55 23.21
CA ASP A 21 -49.87 8.30 23.97
C ASP A 21 -48.50 7.88 24.49
N LEU A 22 -48.23 8.24 25.75
CA LEU A 22 -46.95 8.02 26.42
C LEU A 22 -46.56 6.54 26.38
N ARG A 23 -47.54 5.63 26.40
CA ARG A 23 -47.30 4.17 26.31
C ARG A 23 -46.74 3.77 24.95
N LEU A 24 -47.19 4.40 23.87
CA LEU A 24 -46.67 4.15 22.53
C LEU A 24 -45.22 4.62 22.43
N VAL A 25 -44.90 5.78 23.00
CA VAL A 25 -43.54 6.33 23.01
C VAL A 25 -42.60 5.44 23.83
N GLU A 26 -43.03 4.99 25.01
CA GLU A 26 -42.29 4.05 25.86
C GLU A 26 -42.05 2.72 25.15
N TRP A 27 -43.06 2.19 24.44
CA TRP A 27 -42.93 0.96 23.65
C TRP A 27 -41.96 1.11 22.48
N LEU A 28 -42.05 2.21 21.73
CA LEU A 28 -41.12 2.51 20.62
C LEU A 28 -39.69 2.64 21.15
N MET A 29 -39.50 3.31 22.28
CA MET A 29 -38.21 3.46 22.93
C MET A 29 -37.65 2.11 23.38
N GLY A 30 -38.48 1.23 23.95
CA GLY A 30 -38.10 -0.15 24.28
C GLY A 30 -37.68 -0.97 23.06
N ARG A 31 -38.43 -0.87 21.96
CA ARG A 31 -38.12 -1.54 20.69
C ARG A 31 -36.80 -1.04 20.08
N LEU A 32 -36.55 0.26 20.17
CA LEU A 32 -35.32 0.88 19.66
C LEU A 32 -34.10 0.45 20.48
N ARG A 33 -34.24 0.42 21.82
CA ARG A 33 -33.22 -0.12 22.73
C ARG A 33 -32.92 -1.60 22.47
N PHE A 34 -33.94 -2.41 22.20
CA PHE A 34 -33.76 -3.82 21.85
C PHE A 34 -33.00 -3.97 20.54
N ARG A 35 -33.42 -3.26 19.47
CA ARG A 35 -32.72 -3.26 18.17
C ARG A 35 -31.27 -2.80 18.29
N TRP A 36 -31.02 -1.77 19.08
CA TRP A 36 -29.66 -1.28 19.36
C TRP A 36 -28.80 -2.35 20.02
N ARG A 37 -29.32 -3.06 21.03
CA ARG A 37 -28.62 -4.17 21.69
C ARG A 37 -28.33 -5.33 20.72
N CYS A 38 -29.29 -5.68 19.86
CA CYS A 38 -29.07 -6.71 18.84
C CYS A 38 -27.99 -6.30 17.83
N LEU A 39 -27.99 -5.05 17.40
CA LEU A 39 -26.97 -4.52 16.47
C LEU A 39 -25.58 -4.58 17.09
N ILE A 40 -25.43 -4.13 18.34
CA ILE A 40 -24.14 -4.20 19.07
C ILE A 40 -23.66 -5.65 19.20
N SER A 41 -24.55 -6.58 19.57
CA SER A 41 -24.21 -8.01 19.69
C SER A 41 -23.71 -8.57 18.35
N SER A 42 -24.37 -8.24 17.24
CA SER A 42 -23.96 -8.67 15.90
C SER A 42 -22.62 -8.07 15.49
N GLN A 43 -22.38 -6.79 15.80
CA GLN A 43 -21.09 -6.13 15.57
C GLN A 43 -19.96 -6.80 16.37
N GLN A 44 -20.20 -7.14 17.64
CA GLN A 44 -19.23 -7.85 18.47
C GLN A 44 -18.92 -9.24 17.91
N GLU A 45 -19.92 -10.00 17.46
CA GLU A 45 -19.70 -11.29 16.80
C GLU A 45 -18.87 -11.15 15.52
N GLN A 46 -19.14 -10.13 14.70
CA GLN A 46 -18.33 -9.84 13.50
C GLN A 46 -16.89 -9.50 13.87
N CYS A 47 -16.65 -8.67 14.89
CA CYS A 47 -15.30 -8.35 15.35
C CYS A 47 -14.55 -9.59 15.86
N ILE A 48 -15.22 -10.50 16.57
CA ILE A 48 -14.64 -11.76 17.05
C ILE A 48 -14.28 -12.68 15.88
N LEU A 49 -15.15 -12.78 14.88
CA LEU A 49 -14.87 -13.57 13.67
C LEU A 49 -13.70 -12.98 12.89
N LEU A 50 -13.67 -11.66 12.71
CA LEU A 50 -12.60 -10.96 12.01
C LEU A 50 -11.25 -11.12 12.75
N SER A 51 -11.23 -11.01 14.08
CA SER A 51 -10.00 -11.21 14.86
C SER A 51 -9.49 -12.65 14.75
N LYS A 52 -10.39 -13.64 14.75
CA LYS A 52 -10.02 -15.04 14.48
C LYS A 52 -9.45 -15.22 13.08
N ILE A 53 -10.06 -14.63 12.05
CA ILE A 53 -9.54 -14.67 10.68
C ILE A 53 -8.13 -14.07 10.62
N HIS A 54 -7.92 -12.89 11.22
CA HIS A 54 -6.61 -12.26 11.28
C HIS A 54 -5.58 -13.12 12.02
N LEU A 55 -5.95 -13.74 13.15
CA LEU A 55 -5.06 -14.63 13.89
C LEU A 55 -4.69 -15.87 13.07
N TYR A 56 -5.65 -16.49 12.38
CA TYR A 56 -5.41 -17.70 11.58
C TYR A 56 -4.68 -17.42 10.27
N THR A 57 -4.77 -16.20 9.74
CA THR A 57 -4.10 -15.80 8.49
C THR A 57 -2.79 -15.04 8.73
N GLN A 58 -2.42 -14.85 10.01
CA GLN A 58 -1.20 -14.15 10.39
C GLN A 58 0.04 -14.92 9.92
N GLY A 59 0.82 -14.31 9.04
CA GLY A 59 2.04 -14.92 8.49
C GLY A 59 1.81 -15.84 7.29
N CYS A 60 0.59 -15.91 6.74
CA CYS A 60 0.31 -16.63 5.49
C CYS A 60 0.74 -15.83 4.24
N HIS A 61 1.19 -14.59 4.39
CA HIS A 61 1.72 -13.77 3.30
C HIS A 61 3.24 -13.95 3.17
N SER A 62 3.73 -14.02 1.94
CA SER A 62 5.17 -14.07 1.61
C SER A 62 5.98 -12.90 2.18
N GLN A 63 5.35 -11.76 2.47
CA GLN A 63 6.00 -10.57 3.01
C GLN A 63 5.70 -10.41 4.51
N ARG A 64 6.75 -10.54 5.34
CA ARG A 64 6.66 -10.58 6.82
C ARG A 64 6.09 -9.31 7.47
N SER A 65 5.99 -8.22 6.73
CA SER A 65 5.43 -6.94 7.16
C SER A 65 3.91 -6.87 7.04
N LEU A 66 3.28 -7.77 6.26
CA LEU A 66 1.84 -7.78 6.04
C LEU A 66 1.22 -8.93 6.83
N GLY A 67 0.36 -8.58 7.79
CA GLY A 67 -0.29 -9.52 8.71
C GLY A 67 -1.52 -10.24 8.14
N HIS A 68 -1.79 -10.10 6.85
CA HIS A 68 -2.95 -10.69 6.17
C HIS A 68 -2.57 -11.10 4.74
N LEU A 69 -3.31 -12.06 4.19
CA LEU A 69 -3.18 -12.48 2.80
C LEU A 69 -3.53 -11.31 1.86
N SER A 70 -2.74 -11.12 0.80
CA SER A 70 -3.07 -10.20 -0.28
C SER A 70 -4.31 -10.66 -1.05
N VAL A 71 -4.97 -9.74 -1.77
CA VAL A 71 -6.15 -10.05 -2.59
C VAL A 71 -5.85 -11.17 -3.58
N ALA A 72 -4.69 -11.10 -4.25
CA ALA A 72 -4.25 -12.15 -5.16
C ALA A 72 -4.07 -13.51 -4.46
N GLU A 73 -3.43 -13.55 -3.29
CA GLU A 73 -3.28 -14.79 -2.53
C GLU A 73 -4.64 -15.35 -2.05
N THR A 74 -5.59 -14.48 -1.67
CA THR A 74 -6.95 -14.92 -1.31
C THR A 74 -7.74 -15.46 -2.49
N GLU A 75 -7.56 -14.87 -3.68
CA GLU A 75 -8.18 -15.35 -4.92
C GLU A 75 -7.58 -16.70 -5.33
N MET A 76 -6.26 -16.86 -5.22
CA MET A 76 -5.59 -18.15 -5.46
C MET A 76 -6.04 -19.27 -4.51
N LEU A 77 -6.32 -18.95 -3.24
CA LEU A 77 -6.84 -19.94 -2.28
C LEU A 77 -8.32 -20.26 -2.50
N ARG A 78 -9.09 -19.29 -3.01
CA ARG A 78 -10.51 -19.48 -3.32
C ARG A 78 -10.70 -20.34 -4.57
N ASP A 79 -9.83 -20.18 -5.56
CA ASP A 79 -9.88 -20.92 -6.82
C ASP A 79 -8.51 -21.51 -7.19
N PRO A 80 -8.28 -22.81 -6.95
CA PRO A 80 -7.01 -23.46 -7.26
C PRO A 80 -6.73 -23.53 -8.77
N GLU A 81 -7.75 -23.45 -9.62
CA GLU A 81 -7.57 -23.49 -11.09
C GLU A 81 -6.93 -22.18 -11.58
N SER A 82 -7.37 -21.04 -11.04
CA SER A 82 -6.76 -19.73 -11.31
C SER A 82 -5.27 -19.69 -10.95
N GLY A 83 -4.89 -20.32 -9.84
CA GLY A 83 -3.50 -20.46 -9.41
C GLY A 83 -2.67 -21.32 -10.37
N GLN A 84 -3.23 -22.43 -10.88
CA GLN A 84 -2.56 -23.27 -11.88
C GLN A 84 -2.36 -22.55 -13.22
N GLN A 85 -3.34 -21.78 -13.67
CA GLN A 85 -3.22 -20.98 -14.90
C GLN A 85 -2.11 -19.93 -14.78
N LEU A 86 -2.02 -19.24 -13.63
CA LEU A 86 -0.96 -18.30 -13.35
C LEU A 86 0.43 -18.97 -13.33
N LEU A 87 0.52 -20.16 -12.72
CA LEU A 87 1.77 -20.94 -12.73
C LEU A 87 2.21 -21.31 -14.14
N GLN A 88 1.31 -21.82 -14.98
CA GLN A 88 1.62 -22.15 -16.37
C GLN A 88 2.05 -20.92 -17.18
N ALA A 89 1.41 -19.77 -16.95
CA ALA A 89 1.81 -18.52 -17.59
C ALA A 89 3.23 -18.11 -17.16
N LEU A 90 3.54 -18.17 -15.87
CA LEU A 90 4.87 -17.86 -15.34
C LEU A 90 5.94 -18.84 -15.83
N GLU A 91 5.63 -20.13 -15.93
CA GLU A 91 6.53 -21.13 -16.52
C GLU A 91 6.82 -20.81 -17.98
N GLY A 92 5.79 -20.43 -18.76
CA GLY A 92 5.96 -20.00 -20.15
C GLY A 92 6.83 -18.75 -20.28
N GLU A 93 6.63 -17.75 -19.42
CA GLU A 93 7.48 -16.56 -19.36
C GLU A 93 8.91 -16.89 -18.95
N ASN A 94 9.12 -17.81 -18.00
CA ASN A 94 10.45 -18.22 -17.59
C ASN A 94 11.21 -18.92 -18.73
N ILE A 95 10.54 -19.81 -19.47
CA ILE A 95 11.13 -20.44 -20.68
C ILE A 95 11.51 -19.38 -21.72
N ARG A 96 10.65 -18.37 -21.94
CA ARG A 96 10.96 -17.25 -22.87
C ARG A 96 12.16 -16.44 -22.40
N LEU A 97 12.25 -16.15 -21.10
CA LEU A 97 13.38 -15.43 -20.51
C LEU A 97 14.67 -16.24 -20.60
N GLU A 98 14.63 -17.55 -20.35
CA GLU A 98 15.77 -18.45 -20.54
C GLU A 98 16.25 -18.45 -21.99
N ALA A 99 15.33 -18.59 -22.95
CA ALA A 99 15.64 -18.51 -24.38
C ALA A 99 16.23 -17.14 -24.77
N ALA A 100 15.69 -16.05 -24.22
CA ALA A 100 16.23 -14.71 -24.45
C ALA A 100 17.64 -14.56 -23.88
N LEU A 101 17.91 -15.12 -22.69
CA LEU A 101 19.25 -15.14 -22.09
C LEU A 101 20.23 -15.99 -22.92
N GLU A 102 19.79 -17.14 -23.42
CA GLU A 102 20.60 -17.96 -24.34
C GLU A 102 20.92 -17.22 -25.63
N TRP A 103 19.94 -16.53 -26.22
CA TRP A 103 20.15 -15.68 -27.39
C TRP A 103 21.14 -14.55 -27.08
N ARG A 104 20.98 -13.87 -25.95
CA ARG A 104 21.92 -12.80 -25.50
C ARG A 104 23.36 -13.32 -25.37
N ARG A 105 23.57 -14.56 -24.90
CA ARG A 105 24.91 -15.16 -24.86
C ARG A 105 25.50 -15.39 -26.25
N ARG A 106 24.66 -15.63 -27.27
CA ARG A 106 25.06 -15.87 -28.67
C ARG A 106 25.03 -14.61 -29.54
N GLU A 107 24.60 -13.48 -28.98
CA GLU A 107 24.44 -12.21 -29.69
C GLU A 107 25.74 -11.77 -30.38
N LEU A 108 26.88 -11.87 -29.70
CA LEU A 108 28.18 -11.52 -30.30
C LEU A 108 28.54 -12.38 -31.49
N VAL A 109 28.26 -13.69 -31.44
CA VAL A 109 28.53 -14.62 -32.56
C VAL A 109 27.61 -14.32 -33.74
N PHE A 110 26.35 -13.99 -33.47
CA PHE A 110 25.41 -13.55 -34.49
C PHE A 110 25.89 -12.27 -35.19
N TRP A 111 26.31 -11.26 -34.43
CA TRP A 111 26.80 -10.01 -35.01
C TRP A 111 28.13 -10.19 -35.74
N GLN A 112 29.06 -11.00 -35.22
CA GLN A 112 30.30 -11.35 -35.93
C GLN A 112 30.00 -12.05 -37.26
N TRP A 113 29.04 -12.97 -37.29
CA TRP A 113 28.60 -13.59 -38.53
C TRP A 113 27.96 -12.58 -39.48
N MET A 114 27.10 -11.69 -38.98
CA MET A 114 26.51 -10.61 -39.77
C MET A 114 27.56 -9.69 -40.39
N ASP A 115 28.59 -9.30 -39.62
CA ASP A 115 29.71 -8.50 -40.12
C ASP A 115 30.42 -9.24 -41.26
N THR A 116 30.68 -10.55 -41.13
CA THR A 116 31.28 -11.33 -42.24
C THR A 116 30.39 -11.42 -43.48
N VAL A 117 29.06 -11.50 -43.31
CA VAL A 117 28.11 -11.50 -44.42
C VAL A 117 28.11 -10.13 -45.11
N LEU A 118 28.11 -9.05 -44.34
CA LEU A 118 28.17 -7.68 -44.85
C LEU A 118 29.51 -7.40 -45.55
N ASP A 119 30.62 -7.91 -45.02
CA ASP A 119 31.95 -7.83 -45.64
C ASP A 119 31.98 -8.56 -46.98
N THR A 120 31.33 -9.72 -47.10
CA THR A 120 31.19 -10.43 -48.40
C THR A 120 30.26 -9.73 -49.40
N CYS A 121 29.38 -8.84 -48.92
CA CYS A 121 28.51 -8.02 -49.75
C CYS A 121 29.13 -6.65 -50.10
N SER A 122 30.30 -6.31 -49.55
CA SER A 122 31.00 -5.07 -49.86
C SER A 122 31.65 -5.15 -51.26
N PRO A 123 31.41 -4.19 -52.17
CA PRO A 123 31.82 -4.26 -53.57
C PRO A 123 33.31 -3.90 -53.80
N GLU A 124 34.21 -4.25 -52.88
CA GLU A 124 35.65 -4.04 -53.05
C GLU A 124 36.39 -5.35 -53.33
N THR A 125 36.09 -5.97 -54.48
CA THR A 125 37.06 -6.80 -55.21
C THR A 125 36.64 -6.90 -56.69
N PRO A 126 37.57 -6.75 -57.65
CA PRO A 126 37.21 -6.57 -59.04
C PRO A 126 36.79 -7.89 -59.71
N ALA A 127 35.60 -7.85 -60.31
CA ALA A 127 35.14 -8.61 -61.47
C ALA A 127 35.55 -10.09 -61.59
N VAL A 128 34.70 -10.99 -61.06
CA VAL A 128 34.41 -12.27 -61.75
C VAL A 128 32.91 -12.55 -61.65
N THR A 129 32.25 -12.38 -62.80
CA THR A 129 30.93 -12.88 -63.22
C THR A 129 30.06 -13.57 -62.16
N SER A 130 29.03 -12.89 -61.67
CA SER A 130 27.82 -13.53 -61.14
C SER A 130 26.63 -12.58 -61.25
N GLN A 131 25.51 -13.11 -61.72
CA GLN A 131 24.28 -12.42 -62.09
C GLN A 131 23.67 -11.60 -60.93
N PRO A 132 22.89 -10.54 -61.21
CA PRO A 132 22.31 -9.72 -60.16
C PRO A 132 21.14 -10.46 -59.51
N THR A 133 21.35 -10.98 -58.30
CA THR A 133 20.26 -11.35 -57.39
C THR A 133 19.61 -10.06 -56.91
N VAL A 134 18.44 -9.76 -57.44
CA VAL A 134 17.58 -8.66 -56.99
C VAL A 134 17.18 -8.95 -55.54
N LEU A 135 17.78 -8.23 -54.59
CA LEU A 135 17.27 -8.16 -53.23
C LEU A 135 15.98 -7.33 -53.22
N PRO A 136 14.96 -7.70 -52.44
CA PRO A 136 13.75 -6.89 -52.31
C PRO A 136 14.15 -5.56 -51.66
N ALA A 137 13.93 -4.45 -52.37
CA ALA A 137 14.05 -3.13 -51.78
C ALA A 137 13.05 -3.04 -50.61
N ILE A 138 13.54 -2.74 -49.41
CA ILE A 138 12.68 -2.44 -48.27
C ILE A 138 11.91 -1.17 -48.65
N SER A 139 10.60 -1.29 -48.84
CA SER A 139 9.74 -0.15 -49.21
C SER A 139 9.90 0.98 -48.20
N GLU A 140 10.32 2.15 -48.66
CA GLU A 140 10.44 3.40 -47.89
C GLU A 140 9.13 3.83 -47.21
N GLY A 141 7.99 3.21 -47.56
CA GLY A 141 6.68 3.45 -46.95
C GLY A 141 6.61 3.17 -45.44
N GLY A 142 7.37 2.19 -44.92
CA GLY A 142 7.35 1.87 -43.48
C GLY A 142 8.03 2.93 -42.59
N LEU A 143 8.94 3.73 -43.17
CA LEU A 143 9.61 4.81 -42.44
C LEU A 143 8.65 5.99 -42.18
N GLY A 144 7.72 6.24 -43.11
CA GLY A 144 6.71 7.28 -42.98
C GLY A 144 5.67 6.98 -41.89
N GLU A 145 5.25 5.71 -41.78
CA GLU A 145 4.35 5.25 -40.72
C GLU A 145 5.00 5.33 -39.33
N LEU A 146 6.30 5.05 -39.24
CA LEU A 146 7.03 5.18 -37.99
C LEU A 146 7.19 6.66 -37.56
N GLU A 147 7.44 7.55 -38.52
CA GLU A 147 7.55 8.98 -38.23
C GLU A 147 6.18 9.60 -37.87
N SER A 148 5.07 9.11 -38.45
CA SER A 148 3.73 9.54 -38.06
C SER A 148 3.36 9.07 -36.65
N VAL A 149 3.65 7.82 -36.30
CA VAL A 149 3.42 7.29 -34.93
C VAL A 149 4.25 8.05 -33.90
N LYS A 150 5.48 8.42 -34.25
CA LYS A 150 6.35 9.25 -33.40
C LYS A 150 5.76 10.64 -33.17
N GLN A 151 5.20 11.27 -34.20
CA GLN A 151 4.53 12.57 -34.08
C GLN A 151 3.26 12.49 -33.23
N GLU A 152 2.46 11.42 -33.39
CA GLU A 152 1.26 11.18 -32.57
C GLU A 152 1.61 10.97 -31.09
N LEU A 153 2.66 10.20 -30.79
CA LEU A 153 3.13 10.02 -29.41
C LEU A 153 3.65 11.32 -28.78
N GLN A 154 4.32 12.17 -29.57
CA GLN A 154 4.76 13.49 -29.10
C GLN A 154 3.56 14.40 -28.80
N ALA A 155 2.56 14.44 -29.68
CA ALA A 155 1.34 15.22 -29.45
C ALA A 155 0.58 14.75 -28.19
N LEU A 156 0.43 13.43 -28.00
CA LEU A 156 -0.20 12.87 -26.80
C LEU A 156 0.58 13.19 -25.51
N GLN A 157 1.91 13.20 -25.59
CA GLN A 157 2.76 13.58 -24.46
C GLN A 157 2.58 15.05 -24.09
N GLU A 158 2.45 15.93 -25.07
CA GLU A 158 2.18 17.36 -24.87
C GLU A 158 0.78 17.59 -24.29
N GLU A 159 -0.25 16.93 -24.80
CA GLU A 159 -1.61 17.00 -24.24
C GLU A 159 -1.67 16.52 -22.79
N LEU A 160 -1.01 15.39 -22.48
CA LEU A 160 -0.92 14.88 -21.11
C LEU A 160 -0.20 15.86 -20.19
N ARG A 161 0.83 16.54 -20.69
CA ARG A 161 1.56 17.56 -19.93
C ARG A 161 0.68 18.78 -19.66
N GLU A 162 -0.04 19.26 -20.66
CA GLU A 162 -0.98 20.39 -20.53
C GLU A 162 -2.11 20.09 -19.54
N VAL A 163 -2.55 18.84 -19.40
CA VAL A 163 -3.61 18.48 -18.43
C VAL A 163 -3.04 18.21 -17.04
N SER A 164 -1.84 17.63 -16.95
CA SER A 164 -1.26 17.19 -15.67
C SER A 164 -0.55 18.32 -14.92
N GLU A 165 0.17 19.22 -15.60
CA GLU A 165 0.93 20.30 -14.98
C GLU A 165 0.04 21.33 -14.24
N PRO A 166 -1.08 21.82 -14.80
CA PRO A 166 -1.97 22.73 -14.07
C PRO A 166 -2.65 22.07 -12.87
N ARG A 167 -3.00 20.78 -12.99
CA ARG A 167 -3.59 20.00 -11.90
C ARG A 167 -2.57 19.75 -10.79
N ARG A 168 -1.32 19.50 -11.14
CA ARG A 168 -0.20 19.39 -10.21
C ARG A 168 0.08 20.72 -9.52
N ALA A 169 0.19 21.81 -10.27
CA ALA A 169 0.39 23.15 -9.72
C ALA A 169 -0.76 23.57 -8.79
N ALA A 170 -2.01 23.27 -9.14
CA ALA A 170 -3.17 23.53 -8.28
C ALA A 170 -3.14 22.68 -6.99
N TRP A 171 -2.71 21.42 -7.08
CA TRP A 171 -2.53 20.57 -5.90
C TRP A 171 -1.37 21.06 -5.02
N GLU A 172 -0.22 21.40 -5.61
CA GLU A 172 0.93 21.95 -4.91
C GLU A 172 0.62 23.30 -4.24
N ALA A 173 -0.19 24.15 -4.86
CA ALA A 173 -0.68 25.39 -4.24
C ALA A 173 -1.61 25.11 -3.04
N ARG A 174 -2.50 24.11 -3.13
CA ARG A 174 -3.39 23.70 -2.01
C ARG A 174 -2.61 23.08 -0.85
N VAL A 175 -1.57 22.31 -1.14
CA VAL A 175 -0.74 21.63 -0.12
C VAL A 175 0.33 22.56 0.45
N GLY A 176 0.91 23.43 -0.37
CA GLY A 176 1.92 24.40 0.03
C GLY A 176 1.43 25.39 1.09
N GLY A 177 0.13 25.73 1.08
CA GLY A 177 -0.49 26.56 2.12
C GLY A 177 -0.72 25.85 3.46
N LEU A 178 -0.76 24.51 3.49
CA LEU A 178 -1.12 23.74 4.70
C LEU A 178 0.09 23.22 5.50
N GLY A 179 1.33 23.41 5.01
CA GLY A 179 2.52 22.78 5.59
C GLY A 179 3.79 23.64 5.58
N GLN A 180 3.69 24.96 5.45
CA GLN A 180 4.85 25.89 5.44
C GLN A 180 4.90 26.81 6.66
N GLY A 181 4.16 26.51 7.73
CA GLY A 181 4.28 27.26 8.99
C GLY A 181 5.65 27.04 9.65
N PRO A 182 6.25 28.06 10.30
CA PRO A 182 7.52 27.92 11.00
C PRO A 182 7.48 26.79 12.03
N GLU A 183 6.34 26.59 12.69
CA GLU A 183 6.12 25.50 13.66
C GLU A 183 6.20 24.10 13.04
N TRP A 184 5.66 23.89 11.84
CA TRP A 184 5.79 22.61 11.11
C TRP A 184 7.23 22.37 10.65
N SER A 185 7.90 23.42 10.18
CA SER A 185 9.32 23.34 9.79
C SER A 185 10.22 23.02 10.98
N ASN A 186 9.93 23.58 12.16
CA ASN A 186 10.64 23.33 13.40
C ASN A 186 10.35 21.92 13.93
N SER A 187 9.11 21.46 13.85
CA SER A 187 8.71 20.10 14.27
C SER A 187 9.38 19.03 13.40
N ARG A 188 9.47 19.27 12.08
CA ARG A 188 10.17 18.39 11.15
C ARG A 188 11.69 18.38 11.37
N LYS A 189 12.29 19.54 11.68
CA LYS A 189 13.71 19.64 12.05
C LYS A 189 14.00 18.90 13.36
N ALA A 190 13.17 19.10 14.39
CA ALA A 190 13.30 18.40 15.67
C ALA A 190 13.16 16.88 15.52
N LEU A 191 12.23 16.42 14.68
CA LEU A 191 12.08 14.99 14.37
C LEU A 191 13.32 14.45 13.63
N GLN A 192 13.85 15.20 12.66
CA GLN A 192 15.05 14.81 11.91
C GLN A 192 16.28 14.74 12.81
N GLU A 193 16.45 15.70 13.72
CA GLU A 193 17.52 15.71 14.72
C GLU A 193 17.40 14.53 15.69
N ALA A 194 16.18 14.22 16.17
CA ALA A 194 15.94 13.06 17.04
C ALA A 194 16.27 11.74 16.33
N VAL A 195 15.90 11.58 15.06
CA VAL A 195 16.24 10.38 14.27
C VAL A 195 17.75 10.27 14.06
N GLN A 196 18.44 11.38 13.80
CA GLN A 196 19.90 11.38 13.66
C GLN A 196 20.60 10.99 14.97
N GLN A 197 20.09 11.46 16.12
CA GLN A 197 20.62 11.08 17.43
C GLN A 197 20.41 9.59 17.72
N GLU A 198 19.25 9.03 17.42
CA GLU A 198 18.97 7.60 17.58
C GLU A 198 19.83 6.74 16.64
N LEU A 199 20.03 7.17 15.38
CA LEU A 199 20.93 6.49 14.45
C LEU A 199 22.39 6.53 14.91
N ALA A 200 22.84 7.66 15.45
CA ALA A 200 24.19 7.77 16.02
C ALA A 200 24.34 6.89 17.28
N ALA A 201 23.32 6.81 18.13
CA ALA A 201 23.31 5.92 19.29
C ALA A 201 23.35 4.44 18.86
N LEU A 202 22.61 4.08 17.80
CA LEU A 202 22.63 2.74 17.23
C LEU A 202 24.00 2.42 16.60
N GLN A 203 24.61 3.34 15.87
CA GLN A 203 25.96 3.17 15.31
C GLN A 203 27.02 3.00 16.41
N GLY A 204 26.99 3.81 17.46
CA GLY A 204 27.89 3.65 18.61
C GLY A 204 27.71 2.32 19.33
N SER A 205 26.46 1.83 19.44
CA SER A 205 26.18 0.51 20.02
C SER A 205 26.67 -0.65 19.13
N TRP A 206 26.62 -0.46 17.81
CA TRP A 206 27.10 -1.42 16.81
C TRP A 206 28.63 -1.52 16.82
N GLU A 207 29.33 -0.39 16.87
CA GLU A 207 30.80 -0.33 16.95
C GLU A 207 31.34 -0.91 18.27
N GLN A 208 30.66 -0.67 19.40
CA GLN A 208 31.01 -1.29 20.69
C GLN A 208 30.83 -2.82 20.70
N SER A 209 29.90 -3.35 19.90
CA SER A 209 29.70 -4.81 19.74
C SER A 209 30.71 -5.45 18.77
N SER A 210 31.36 -4.63 17.94
CA SER A 210 32.32 -5.04 16.93
C SER A 210 33.76 -4.97 17.48
N THR A 211 34.06 -5.77 18.51
CA THR A 211 35.47 -6.10 18.76
C THR A 211 35.99 -6.87 17.53
N PRO A 212 37.17 -6.56 16.96
CA PRO A 212 37.58 -7.09 15.67
C PRO A 212 38.05 -8.54 15.78
N GLY A 213 37.10 -9.45 15.91
CA GLY A 213 37.27 -10.88 15.68
C GLY A 213 36.96 -11.21 14.23
N GLN A 214 38.01 -11.40 13.45
CA GLN A 214 38.10 -12.09 12.14
C GLN A 214 36.77 -12.47 11.44
N PRO A 215 36.48 -11.97 10.23
CA PRO A 215 35.21 -12.25 9.54
C PRO A 215 35.11 -13.74 9.18
N GLN A 216 34.17 -14.46 9.81
CA GLN A 216 33.93 -15.88 9.56
C GLN A 216 33.22 -16.09 8.21
N ARG A 217 33.81 -16.95 7.38
CA ARG A 217 33.26 -17.43 6.10
C ARG A 217 31.87 -18.06 6.29
N PRO A 218 30.99 -18.04 5.25
CA PRO A 218 29.65 -18.61 5.35
C PRO A 218 29.71 -20.11 5.66
N HIS A 219 29.26 -20.49 6.85
CA HIS A 219 29.23 -21.87 7.30
C HIS A 219 28.06 -22.62 6.65
N ARG A 220 28.38 -23.73 5.97
CA ARG A 220 27.43 -24.74 5.52
C ARG A 220 26.85 -25.45 6.75
N LEU A 221 25.53 -25.42 6.92
CA LEU A 221 24.83 -26.13 8.00
C LEU A 221 24.99 -27.65 7.80
N VAL A 222 25.72 -28.30 8.71
CA VAL A 222 25.78 -29.76 8.81
C VAL A 222 25.24 -30.16 10.18
N ARG A 223 24.27 -31.08 10.19
CA ARG A 223 23.67 -31.62 11.40
C ARG A 223 24.67 -32.55 12.08
N SER A 224 25.28 -32.10 13.18
CA SER A 224 26.15 -32.92 14.02
C SER A 224 25.29 -33.72 15.00
N LYS A 225 25.31 -35.05 14.86
CA LYS A 225 25.04 -35.98 15.97
C LYS A 225 26.33 -36.00 16.76
N ASP A 226 26.42 -35.23 17.84
CA ASP A 226 27.13 -35.59 19.07
C ASP A 226 26.99 -34.44 20.08
N GLY A 227 26.70 -34.81 21.31
CA GLY A 227 26.38 -33.90 22.40
C GLY A 227 27.60 -33.09 22.85
N ALA A 228 27.64 -31.82 22.45
CA ALA A 228 28.36 -30.77 23.17
C ALA A 228 27.64 -29.42 22.96
N PRO A 229 27.43 -28.59 24.00
CA PRO A 229 26.72 -27.33 23.86
C PRO A 229 27.65 -26.29 23.20
N ARG A 230 27.28 -25.81 22.01
CA ARG A 230 27.94 -24.66 21.37
C ARG A 230 27.36 -23.35 21.93
N PRO A 231 28.14 -22.28 22.20
CA PRO A 231 27.70 -21.16 23.04
C PRO A 231 26.93 -20.05 22.30
N GLN A 232 26.87 -20.07 20.97
CA GLN A 232 26.42 -18.91 20.17
C GLN A 232 24.90 -18.81 19.93
N GLY A 233 24.15 -19.89 20.13
CA GLY A 233 22.68 -19.86 20.01
C GLY A 233 21.98 -19.12 21.15
N LEU A 234 22.62 -19.03 22.32
CA LEU A 234 22.08 -18.36 23.49
C LEU A 234 22.13 -16.83 23.34
N GLN A 235 23.16 -16.29 22.69
CA GLN A 235 23.35 -14.84 22.54
C GLN A 235 22.30 -14.18 21.63
N ALA A 236 21.95 -14.81 20.50
CA ALA A 236 20.91 -14.28 19.61
C ALA A 236 19.52 -14.33 20.26
N ALA A 237 19.20 -15.42 20.97
CA ALA A 237 17.94 -15.53 21.71
C ALA A 237 17.84 -14.51 22.85
N GLU A 238 18.95 -14.25 23.55
CA GLU A 238 19.06 -13.21 24.58
C GLU A 238 18.84 -11.82 23.99
N VAL A 239 19.49 -11.50 22.88
CA VAL A 239 19.32 -10.22 22.17
C VAL A 239 17.86 -10.05 21.74
N ILE A 240 17.24 -11.07 21.15
CA ILE A 240 15.81 -11.03 20.78
C ILE A 240 14.94 -10.76 22.00
N ARG A 241 15.16 -11.44 23.13
CA ARG A 241 14.41 -11.18 24.37
C ARG A 241 14.58 -9.74 24.86
N THR A 242 15.80 -9.21 24.84
CA THR A 242 16.06 -7.83 25.28
C THR A 242 15.39 -6.80 24.36
N LEU A 243 15.40 -7.03 23.04
CA LEU A 243 14.73 -6.16 22.07
C LEU A 243 13.21 -6.21 22.23
N SER A 244 12.63 -7.40 22.40
CA SER A 244 11.19 -7.54 22.67
C SER A 244 10.77 -6.88 23.98
N ALA A 245 11.61 -6.94 25.03
CA ALA A 245 11.35 -6.26 26.29
C ALA A 245 11.38 -4.72 26.14
N LYS A 246 12.35 -4.20 25.38
CA LYS A 246 12.43 -2.76 25.05
C LYS A 246 11.25 -2.30 24.21
N GLU A 247 10.87 -3.07 23.20
CA GLU A 247 9.69 -2.80 22.37
C GLU A 247 8.41 -2.73 23.23
N ALA A 248 8.22 -3.69 24.14
CA ALA A 248 7.08 -3.69 25.06
C ALA A 248 7.08 -2.47 25.99
N CYS A 249 8.25 -2.01 26.44
CA CYS A 249 8.40 -0.82 27.27
C CYS A 249 8.02 0.45 26.49
N LEU A 250 8.55 0.61 25.27
CA LEU A 250 8.24 1.75 24.41
C LEU A 250 6.76 1.80 24.02
N LYS A 251 6.16 0.64 23.71
CA LYS A 251 4.71 0.55 23.47
C LYS A 251 3.93 1.04 24.68
N LYS A 252 4.27 0.61 25.91
CA LYS A 252 3.59 1.10 27.12
C LYS A 252 3.73 2.61 27.29
N ALA A 253 4.92 3.17 27.06
CA ALA A 253 5.15 4.60 27.16
C ALA A 253 4.32 5.40 26.14
N LEU A 254 4.22 4.90 24.90
CA LEU A 254 3.39 5.49 23.85
C LEU A 254 1.91 5.51 24.25
N HIS A 255 1.35 4.39 24.71
CA HIS A 255 -0.04 4.34 25.17
C HIS A 255 -0.30 5.24 26.38
N GLN A 256 0.70 5.44 27.24
CA GLN A 256 0.59 6.37 28.36
C GLN A 256 0.57 7.83 27.87
N LEU A 257 1.45 8.19 26.93
CA LEU A 257 1.48 9.52 26.35
C LEU A 257 0.21 9.83 25.54
N GLN A 258 -0.28 8.87 24.75
CA GLN A 258 -1.55 9.01 24.05
C GLN A 258 -2.70 9.26 25.01
N ARG A 259 -2.79 8.52 26.12
CA ARG A 259 -3.81 8.77 27.15
C ARG A 259 -3.66 10.14 27.81
N GLN A 260 -2.43 10.58 28.09
CA GLN A 260 -2.17 11.93 28.61
C GLN A 260 -2.62 13.01 27.63
N CYS A 261 -2.28 12.87 26.34
CA CYS A 261 -2.73 13.79 25.29
C CYS A 261 -4.25 13.81 25.17
N GLN A 262 -4.92 12.64 25.19
CA GLN A 262 -6.38 12.57 25.18
C GLN A 262 -7.01 13.24 26.41
N GLN A 263 -6.41 13.09 27.60
CA GLN A 263 -6.88 13.73 28.84
C GLN A 263 -6.74 15.26 28.78
N GLU A 264 -5.61 15.77 28.31
CA GLU A 264 -5.42 17.22 28.13
C GLU A 264 -6.34 17.77 27.04
N LEU A 265 -6.52 17.05 25.94
CA LEU A 265 -7.48 17.42 24.89
C LEU A 265 -8.93 17.43 25.42
N ALA A 266 -9.32 16.44 26.24
CA ALA A 266 -10.64 16.41 26.88
C ALA A 266 -10.82 17.58 27.87
N ARG A 267 -9.78 17.95 28.61
CA ARG A 267 -9.78 19.11 29.52
C ARG A 267 -9.97 20.42 28.75
N LEU A 268 -9.24 20.60 27.64
CA LEU A 268 -9.35 21.78 26.78
C LEU A 268 -10.71 21.84 26.06
N ALA A 269 -11.22 20.70 25.60
CA ALA A 269 -12.55 20.58 25.01
C ALA A 269 -13.67 20.95 25.99
N GLY A 270 -13.55 20.55 27.26
CA GLY A 270 -14.50 20.91 28.32
C GLY A 270 -14.50 22.41 28.66
N ALA A 271 -13.43 23.14 28.37
CA ALA A 271 -13.31 24.58 28.62
C ALA A 271 -13.88 25.46 27.49
N LEU A 272 -14.11 24.89 26.29
CA LEU A 272 -14.58 25.62 25.10
C LEU A 272 -15.95 25.07 24.63
N PRO A 273 -17.07 25.72 24.99
CA PRO A 273 -18.38 25.26 24.55
C PRO A 273 -18.54 25.48 23.03
N GLY A 274 -18.61 24.38 22.25
CA GLY A 274 -18.92 24.41 20.81
C GLY A 274 -18.05 23.51 19.92
N LEU A 275 -16.97 22.91 20.42
CA LEU A 275 -16.16 21.95 19.65
C LEU A 275 -16.59 20.50 19.90
N ILE A 276 -16.95 19.79 18.83
CA ILE A 276 -17.17 18.34 18.85
C ILE A 276 -15.88 17.66 18.39
N TRP A 277 -15.20 16.97 19.31
CA TRP A 277 -14.02 16.19 18.99
C TRP A 277 -14.39 14.74 18.69
N ILE A 278 -13.96 14.24 17.53
CA ILE A 278 -14.07 12.83 17.16
C ILE A 278 -12.79 12.14 17.62
N LEU A 279 -12.85 11.43 18.74
CA LEU A 279 -11.74 10.61 19.22
C LEU A 279 -11.53 9.42 18.26
N PRO A 280 -10.29 9.10 17.86
CA PRO A 280 -10.02 7.87 17.16
C PRO A 280 -10.27 6.67 18.10
N PRO A 281 -10.72 5.53 17.55
CA PRO A 281 -11.05 4.35 18.36
C PRO A 281 -9.81 3.84 19.11
N GLU A 282 -9.96 3.61 20.42
CA GLU A 282 -8.93 2.96 21.23
C GLU A 282 -8.73 1.52 20.72
N HIS A 283 -7.47 1.13 20.50
CA HIS A 283 -7.04 -0.22 20.12
C HIS A 283 -6.57 -1.00 21.35
#